data_AF-A0A9Q0E8H7-F1
#
_entry.id   AF-A0A9Q0E8H7-F1
#
_cell.length_a   1.000
_cell.length_b   1.000
_cell.length_c   1.000
_cell.angle_alpha   90.00
_cell.angle_beta   90.00
_cell.angle_gamma   90.00
#
_symmetry.space_group_name_H-M   'P 1'
#
loop_
_entity.id
_entity.type
_entity.pdbx_description
1 polymer ?
#
loop_
_entity_poly.entity_id
_entity_poly.type
_entity_poly.pdbx_seq_one_letter_code
_entity_poly.pdbx_strand_id
1 'polypeptide(L)'
;MILTLRYCDYDAAVAICAGVLAQENLPDDPSTQGSSYIAACYVKYLESSGARVVPIRLNLLEDEYVRLFKSLNGLLLPGGDVDLQTSQFSRVSKIFYSLALKANDDGDHFPIWGTCQGFQQLSVLTANKNLLTVTNTKSVALPLTFTTGNTHLASPSLQSLSEENITSNFHSWSLSLQNYSRNAKLKMFYKILSTNTDGKIDFISTMEANRYPFYAVQWHPEKSPFEWVDKPGMTHLGSAVRASFYTASFFISEDQRASCLARGSAECSRFEHLDVHRKAKVILAETEG
;
A
#
# COMPACT_ATOMS: atom_id res chain seq x y z
N MET A 1 -26.73 -25.39 -17.50
CA MET A 1 -25.82 -24.82 -16.49
C MET A 1 -26.11 -23.33 -16.45
N ILE A 2 -26.95 -22.89 -15.51
CA ILE A 2 -27.37 -21.49 -15.41
C ILE A 2 -26.26 -20.77 -14.64
N LEU A 3 -25.57 -19.84 -15.32
CA LEU A 3 -24.63 -18.92 -14.69
C LEU A 3 -25.48 -17.93 -13.88
N THR A 4 -25.61 -18.15 -12.58
CA THR A 4 -26.26 -17.18 -11.70
C THR A 4 -25.33 -15.98 -11.54
N LEU A 5 -25.47 -14.98 -12.42
CA LEU A 5 -24.94 -13.65 -12.16
C LEU A 5 -25.69 -13.12 -10.93
N ARG A 6 -25.05 -13.15 -9.76
CA ARG A 6 -25.56 -12.45 -8.59
C ARG A 6 -25.48 -10.95 -8.87
N TYR A 7 -26.63 -10.34 -9.08
CA TYR A 7 -26.78 -8.89 -9.10
C TYR A 7 -26.40 -8.36 -7.71
N CYS A 8 -25.42 -7.44 -7.63
CA CYS A 8 -25.09 -6.77 -6.37
C CYS A 8 -26.22 -5.78 -6.06
N ASP A 9 -26.93 -5.97 -4.94
CA ASP A 9 -27.76 -4.92 -4.36
C ASP A 9 -26.83 -3.85 -3.78
N TYR A 10 -26.81 -2.67 -4.41
CA TYR A 10 -26.01 -1.51 -3.99
C TYR A 10 -26.54 -0.85 -2.69
N ASP A 11 -27.60 -1.38 -2.09
CA ASP A 11 -28.40 -0.70 -1.06
C ASP A 11 -28.07 -1.03 0.40
N ALA A 12 -27.04 -1.85 0.67
CA ALA A 12 -26.50 -2.00 2.02
C ALA A 12 -25.13 -1.32 2.11
N ALA A 13 -25.00 -0.30 2.96
CA ALA A 13 -23.74 0.35 3.28
C ALA A 13 -22.77 -0.67 3.93
N VAL A 14 -22.06 -1.46 3.12
CA VAL A 14 -21.06 -2.40 3.62
C VAL A 14 -19.84 -1.60 4.03
N ALA A 15 -19.61 -1.52 5.34
CA ALA A 15 -18.46 -0.82 5.88
C ALA A 15 -17.16 -1.53 5.50
N ILE A 16 -16.38 -0.89 4.63
CA ILE A 16 -15.11 -1.40 4.07
C ILE A 16 -14.03 -1.45 5.15
N CYS A 17 -13.29 -2.56 5.19
CA CYS A 17 -12.22 -2.81 6.13
C CYS A 17 -10.91 -3.09 5.42
N ALA A 18 -10.03 -2.11 5.44
CA ALA A 18 -8.70 -2.19 4.86
C ALA A 18 -7.68 -2.61 5.91
N GLY A 19 -6.95 -3.68 5.64
CA GLY A 19 -5.87 -4.14 6.50
C GLY A 19 -4.61 -3.28 6.29
N VAL A 20 -3.98 -2.81 7.36
CA VAL A 20 -2.67 -2.13 7.27
C VAL A 20 -1.63 -2.97 8.00
N LEU A 21 -0.58 -3.38 7.27
CA LEU A 21 0.47 -4.22 7.86
C LEU A 21 1.36 -3.42 8.80
N ALA A 22 1.49 -3.87 10.04
CA ALA A 22 2.45 -3.34 10.99
C ALA A 22 3.89 -3.71 10.58
N GLN A 23 4.85 -2.95 11.08
CA GLN A 23 6.27 -3.23 10.88
C GLN A 23 7.00 -3.22 12.23
N GLU A 24 8.14 -3.90 12.29
CA GLU A 24 9.01 -3.89 13.46
C GLU A 24 9.43 -2.46 13.81
N ASN A 25 9.62 -2.21 15.10
CA ASN A 25 10.16 -0.94 15.55
C ASN A 25 11.60 -0.74 15.05
N LEU A 26 11.94 0.51 14.74
CA LEU A 26 13.33 0.86 14.44
C LEU A 26 14.18 0.66 15.71
N PRO A 27 15.40 0.11 15.61
CA PRO A 27 16.24 -0.22 16.77
C PRO A 27 16.48 0.94 17.74
N ASP A 28 16.54 2.17 17.22
CA ASP A 28 16.87 3.38 17.98
C ASP A 28 15.65 4.26 18.30
N ASP A 29 14.42 3.76 18.15
CA ASP A 29 13.24 4.57 18.44
C ASP A 29 12.97 4.65 19.96
N PRO A 30 13.16 5.83 20.59
CA PRO A 30 13.00 6.00 22.05
C PRO A 30 11.53 5.99 22.48
N SER A 31 10.59 5.96 21.53
CA SER A 31 9.15 5.99 21.77
C SER A 31 8.47 4.62 21.62
N THR A 32 9.27 3.55 21.56
CA THR A 32 8.77 2.18 21.41
C THR A 32 8.03 1.72 22.66
N GLN A 33 6.71 1.60 22.54
CA GLN A 33 5.90 0.76 23.41
C GLN A 33 5.44 -0.40 22.51
N GLY A 34 5.58 -1.65 22.94
CA GLY A 34 5.26 -2.83 22.12
C GLY A 34 6.34 -3.25 21.10
N SER A 35 6.07 -4.32 20.33
CA SER A 35 7.03 -4.95 19.40
C SER A 35 6.89 -4.51 17.93
N SER A 36 5.80 -3.82 17.58
CA SER A 36 5.55 -3.33 16.21
C SER A 36 4.69 -2.06 16.18
N TYR A 37 4.70 -1.34 15.05
CA TYR A 37 3.93 -0.12 14.87
C TYR A 37 3.34 0.04 13.47
N ILE A 38 2.35 0.93 13.36
CA ILE A 38 1.84 1.50 12.11
C ILE A 38 1.90 3.02 12.23
N ALA A 39 2.46 3.73 11.23
CA ALA A 39 2.43 5.19 11.24
C ALA A 39 0.98 5.69 11.06
N ALA A 40 0.55 6.62 11.91
CA ALA A 40 -0.85 7.05 11.96
C ALA A 40 -1.33 7.71 10.66
N CYS A 41 -0.42 8.25 9.84
CA CYS A 41 -0.76 8.80 8.53
C CYS A 41 -1.39 7.78 7.58
N TYR A 42 -1.00 6.50 7.61
CA TYR A 42 -1.63 5.47 6.78
C TYR A 42 -3.07 5.19 7.21
N VAL A 43 -3.35 5.24 8.52
CA VAL A 43 -4.71 5.07 9.05
C VAL A 43 -5.60 6.22 8.58
N LYS A 44 -5.16 7.46 8.82
CA LYS A 44 -5.88 8.68 8.40
C LYS A 44 -6.09 8.74 6.90
N TYR A 45 -5.12 8.26 6.11
CA TYR A 45 -5.19 8.20 4.65
C TYR A 45 -6.37 7.35 4.19
N LEU A 46 -6.52 6.13 4.72
CA LEU A 46 -7.63 5.24 4.36
C LEU A 46 -8.97 5.73 4.93
N GLU A 47 -8.99 6.17 6.19
CA GLU A 47 -10.20 6.70 6.85
C GLU A 47 -10.75 7.93 6.13
N SER A 48 -9.88 8.80 5.61
CA SER A 48 -10.29 9.99 4.84
C SER A 48 -11.09 9.63 3.59
N SER A 49 -10.98 8.40 3.10
CA SER A 49 -11.69 7.88 1.93
C SER A 49 -12.81 6.88 2.28
N GLY A 50 -13.21 6.82 3.55
CA GLY A 50 -14.41 6.08 3.98
C GLY A 50 -14.18 4.61 4.33
N ALA A 51 -12.93 4.17 4.54
CA ALA A 51 -12.63 2.83 5.03
C ALA A 51 -12.37 2.82 6.54
N ARG A 52 -12.73 1.73 7.20
CA ARG A 52 -12.23 1.39 8.53
C ARG A 52 -10.90 0.65 8.38
N VAL A 53 -10.01 0.82 9.37
CA VAL A 53 -8.66 0.26 9.31
C VAL A 53 -8.50 -0.84 10.34
N VAL A 54 -8.00 -1.98 9.88
CA VAL A 54 -7.66 -3.11 10.73
C VAL A 54 -6.14 -3.27 10.77
N PRO A 55 -5.50 -3.15 11.94
CA PRO A 55 -4.06 -3.36 12.06
C PRO A 55 -3.71 -4.85 11.93
N ILE A 56 -2.80 -5.20 11.02
CA ILE A 56 -2.31 -6.57 10.86
C ILE A 56 -1.00 -6.72 11.66
N ARG A 57 -1.05 -7.50 12.74
CA ARG A 57 0.10 -7.79 13.62
C ARG A 57 1.10 -8.75 12.97
N LEU A 58 2.34 -8.74 13.47
CA LEU A 58 3.47 -9.50 12.92
C LEU A 58 3.69 -10.91 13.49
N ASN A 59 2.96 -11.26 14.55
CA ASN A 59 3.19 -12.45 15.37
C ASN A 59 1.95 -13.38 15.48
N LEU A 60 1.02 -13.32 14.52
CA LEU A 60 -0.11 -14.26 14.47
C LEU A 60 0.32 -15.60 13.86
N LEU A 61 -0.45 -16.65 14.15
CA LEU A 61 -0.35 -17.95 13.50
C LEU A 61 -0.87 -17.88 12.06
N GLU A 62 -0.45 -18.82 11.21
CA GLU A 62 -0.85 -18.81 9.79
C GLU A 62 -2.36 -18.93 9.58
N ASP A 63 -3.05 -19.76 10.37
CA ASP A 63 -4.50 -19.93 10.27
C ASP A 63 -5.25 -18.67 10.73
N GLU A 64 -4.71 -17.93 11.69
CA GLU A 64 -5.22 -16.63 12.10
C GLU A 64 -5.07 -15.59 10.98
N TYR A 65 -3.95 -15.57 10.26
CA TYR A 65 -3.80 -14.71 9.08
C TYR A 65 -4.79 -15.06 7.98
N VAL A 66 -5.08 -16.35 7.76
CA VAL A 66 -6.10 -16.79 6.79
C VAL A 66 -7.49 -16.32 7.21
N ARG A 67 -7.84 -16.40 8.50
CA ARG A 67 -9.12 -15.87 9.01
C ARG A 67 -9.18 -14.36 8.82
N LEU A 68 -8.15 -13.64 9.26
CA LEU A 68 -8.06 -12.19 9.12
C LEU A 68 -8.17 -11.76 7.66
N PHE A 69 -7.45 -12.41 6.74
CA PHE A 69 -7.55 -12.14 5.30
C PHE A 69 -8.99 -12.21 4.80
N LYS A 70 -9.76 -13.25 5.19
CA LYS A 70 -11.16 -13.42 4.78
C LYS A 70 -12.09 -12.34 5.31
N SER A 71 -11.73 -11.70 6.43
CA SER A 71 -12.50 -10.61 7.03
C SER A 71 -12.15 -9.22 6.47
N LEU A 72 -11.08 -9.09 5.66
CA LEU A 72 -10.61 -7.83 5.08
C LEU A 72 -11.05 -7.66 3.63
N ASN A 73 -11.24 -6.42 3.20
CA ASN A 73 -11.58 -6.09 1.80
C ASN A 73 -10.36 -5.79 0.94
N GLY A 74 -9.26 -5.36 1.55
CA GLY A 74 -8.01 -5.04 0.86
C GLY A 74 -6.84 -4.96 1.83
N LEU A 75 -5.63 -4.81 1.29
CA LEU A 75 -4.39 -4.72 2.06
C LEU A 75 -3.56 -3.51 1.64
N LEU A 76 -3.14 -2.70 2.61
CA LEU A 76 -2.09 -1.70 2.44
C LEU A 76 -0.78 -2.18 3.10
N LEU A 77 0.27 -2.24 2.30
CA LEU A 77 1.66 -2.42 2.72
C LEU A 77 2.30 -1.03 2.84
N PRO A 78 2.53 -0.52 4.07
CA PRO A 78 3.07 0.82 4.27
C PRO A 78 4.55 0.89 3.90
N GLY A 79 5.07 2.13 3.84
CA GLY A 79 6.50 2.40 3.84
C GLY A 79 7.13 2.13 5.21
N GLY A 80 8.45 2.00 5.22
CA GLY A 80 9.23 1.59 6.39
C GLY A 80 10.72 1.50 6.05
N ASP A 81 11.48 0.86 6.94
CA ASP A 81 12.92 0.60 6.74
C ASP A 81 13.35 -0.78 7.29
N VAL A 82 12.50 -1.80 7.16
CA VAL A 82 12.82 -3.19 7.59
C VAL A 82 13.26 -4.05 6.40
N ASP A 83 13.99 -5.14 6.68
CA ASP A 83 14.58 -5.99 5.66
C ASP A 83 13.52 -6.71 4.79
N LEU A 84 13.60 -6.56 3.47
CA LEU A 84 12.58 -7.05 2.53
C LEU A 84 12.56 -8.58 2.35
N GLN A 85 13.48 -9.33 2.98
CA GLN A 85 13.59 -10.78 2.81
C GLN A 85 13.50 -11.56 4.13
N THR A 86 13.98 -10.96 5.22
CA THR A 86 14.16 -11.64 6.52
C THR A 86 13.27 -11.06 7.64
N SER A 87 12.66 -9.89 7.43
CA SER A 87 11.74 -9.30 8.42
C SER A 87 10.43 -10.08 8.54
N GLN A 88 9.77 -9.92 9.68
CA GLN A 88 8.40 -10.36 9.91
C GLN A 88 7.43 -9.61 8.98
N PHE A 89 7.67 -8.33 8.69
CA PHE A 89 6.93 -7.60 7.66
C PHE A 89 6.95 -8.35 6.31
N SER A 90 8.13 -8.80 5.87
CA SER A 90 8.28 -9.55 4.62
C SER A 90 7.57 -10.91 4.67
N ARG A 91 7.71 -11.63 5.79
CA ARG A 91 7.02 -12.91 6.04
C ARG A 91 5.50 -12.76 5.91
N VAL A 92 4.91 -11.80 6.60
CA VAL A 92 3.45 -11.58 6.59
C VAL A 92 2.98 -11.03 5.24
N SER A 93 3.75 -10.13 4.62
CA SER A 93 3.50 -9.65 3.26
C SER A 93 3.42 -10.81 2.26
N LYS A 94 4.31 -11.80 2.36
CA LYS A 94 4.31 -13.00 1.50
C LYS A 94 3.06 -13.85 1.69
N ILE A 95 2.60 -14.02 2.94
CA ILE A 95 1.36 -14.76 3.26
C ILE A 95 0.17 -14.08 2.57
N PHE A 96 -0.03 -12.78 2.82
CA PHE A 96 -1.15 -12.04 2.25
C PHE A 96 -1.08 -11.93 0.72
N TYR A 97 0.11 -11.70 0.16
CA TYR A 97 0.31 -11.67 -1.29
C TYR A 97 -0.10 -13.00 -1.95
N SER A 98 0.27 -14.13 -1.33
CA SER A 98 -0.11 -15.46 -1.83
C SER A 98 -1.61 -15.72 -1.73
N LEU A 99 -2.24 -15.30 -0.62
CA LEU A 99 -3.68 -15.38 -0.43
C LEU A 99 -4.44 -14.51 -1.43
N ALA A 100 -3.97 -13.29 -1.68
CA ALA A 100 -4.55 -12.37 -2.64
C ALA A 100 -4.44 -12.88 -4.08
N LEU A 101 -3.28 -13.41 -4.49
CA LEU A 101 -3.13 -14.05 -5.80
C LEU A 101 -4.16 -15.16 -5.98
N LYS A 102 -4.25 -16.08 -5.02
CA LYS A 102 -5.20 -17.19 -5.07
C LYS A 102 -6.65 -16.70 -5.10
N ALA A 103 -7.02 -15.75 -4.23
CA ALA A 103 -8.37 -15.19 -4.20
C ALA A 103 -8.75 -14.61 -5.58
N ASN A 104 -7.88 -13.77 -6.17
CA ASN A 104 -8.14 -13.18 -7.46
C ASN A 104 -8.16 -14.21 -8.60
N ASP A 105 -7.31 -15.25 -8.56
CA ASP A 105 -7.36 -16.36 -9.52
C ASP A 105 -8.69 -17.15 -9.41
N ASP A 106 -9.25 -17.25 -8.20
CA ASP A 106 -10.55 -17.86 -7.91
C ASP A 106 -11.73 -16.90 -8.18
N GLY A 107 -11.48 -15.68 -8.68
CA GLY A 107 -12.49 -14.66 -8.99
C GLY A 107 -12.94 -13.81 -7.80
N ASP A 108 -12.30 -13.96 -6.63
CA ASP A 108 -12.48 -13.15 -5.44
C ASP A 108 -11.54 -11.93 -5.46
N HIS A 109 -12.10 -10.80 -5.88
CA HIS A 109 -11.35 -9.55 -6.03
C HIS A 109 -10.75 -9.11 -4.69
N PHE A 110 -9.43 -9.03 -4.60
CA PHE A 110 -8.74 -8.56 -3.39
C PHE A 110 -7.56 -7.65 -3.74
N PRO A 111 -7.69 -6.33 -3.57
CA PRO A 111 -6.65 -5.38 -3.91
C PRO A 111 -5.51 -5.32 -2.89
N ILE A 112 -4.31 -5.01 -3.40
CA ILE A 112 -3.13 -4.69 -2.58
C ILE A 112 -2.58 -3.34 -3.00
N TRP A 113 -2.34 -2.46 -2.03
CA TRP A 113 -1.65 -1.19 -2.21
C TRP A 113 -0.27 -1.22 -1.53
N GLY A 114 0.79 -0.96 -2.27
CA GLY A 114 2.16 -0.84 -1.73
C GLY A 114 2.68 0.59 -1.77
N THR A 115 3.04 1.16 -0.62
CA THR A 115 3.69 2.48 -0.53
C THR A 115 5.15 2.35 -0.14
N CYS A 116 6.07 2.94 -0.90
CA CYS A 116 7.51 2.98 -0.60
C CYS A 116 8.12 1.59 -0.32
N GLN A 117 8.36 1.21 0.95
CA GLN A 117 8.79 -0.16 1.29
C GLN A 117 7.76 -1.21 0.84
N GLY A 118 6.45 -0.92 0.89
CA GLY A 118 5.42 -1.79 0.34
C GLY A 118 5.56 -1.98 -1.18
N PHE A 119 5.90 -0.93 -1.92
CA PHE A 119 6.24 -1.04 -3.36
C PHE A 119 7.44 -1.95 -3.58
N GLN A 120 8.49 -1.75 -2.78
CA GLN A 120 9.72 -2.54 -2.85
C GLN A 120 9.43 -4.00 -2.53
N GLN A 121 8.64 -4.28 -1.49
CA GLN A 121 8.23 -5.63 -1.09
C GLN A 121 7.47 -6.35 -2.22
N LEU A 122 6.51 -5.69 -2.87
CA LEU A 122 5.78 -6.26 -4.01
C LEU A 122 6.72 -6.61 -5.18
N SER A 123 7.73 -5.77 -5.44
CA SER A 123 8.74 -6.07 -6.45
C SER A 123 9.59 -7.29 -6.10
N VAL A 124 9.99 -7.43 -4.83
CA VAL A 124 10.79 -8.57 -4.34
C VAL A 124 10.00 -9.86 -4.40
N LEU A 125 8.73 -9.84 -3.97
CA LEU A 125 7.84 -11.00 -4.00
C LEU A 125 7.60 -11.49 -5.43
N THR A 126 7.33 -10.57 -6.36
CA THR A 126 7.08 -10.89 -7.77
C THR A 126 8.33 -11.40 -8.49
N ALA A 127 9.47 -10.74 -8.28
CA ALA A 127 10.74 -11.15 -8.89
C ALA A 127 11.32 -12.41 -8.22
N ASN A 128 10.92 -12.71 -6.99
CA ASN A 128 11.57 -13.65 -6.07
C ASN A 128 13.07 -13.35 -5.89
N LYS A 129 13.43 -12.06 -5.90
CA LYS A 129 14.81 -11.55 -5.76
C LYS A 129 14.79 -10.06 -5.46
N ASN A 130 15.71 -9.58 -4.63
CA ASN A 130 15.94 -8.15 -4.47
C ASN A 130 16.66 -7.57 -5.70
N LEU A 131 15.98 -6.68 -6.42
CA LEU A 131 16.44 -6.02 -7.64
C LEU A 131 16.51 -4.49 -7.48
N LEU A 132 16.47 -4.00 -6.25
CA LEU A 132 16.53 -2.57 -5.98
C LEU A 132 17.94 -2.02 -6.21
N THR A 133 18.01 -0.74 -6.57
CA THR A 133 19.25 0.00 -6.76
C THR A 133 19.23 1.22 -5.86
N VAL A 134 20.38 1.60 -5.32
CA VAL A 134 20.51 2.82 -4.51
C VAL A 134 20.21 4.03 -5.38
N THR A 135 19.37 4.94 -4.89
CA THR A 135 19.04 6.22 -5.53
C THR A 135 19.14 7.37 -4.53
N ASN A 136 19.49 8.56 -5.01
CA ASN A 136 19.57 9.77 -4.17
C ASN A 136 18.21 10.47 -4.01
N THR A 137 17.30 9.80 -3.29
CA THR A 137 15.88 10.18 -3.19
C THR A 137 15.40 10.24 -1.73
N LYS A 138 16.33 10.38 -0.78
CA LYS A 138 16.02 10.58 0.64
C LYS A 138 15.62 12.04 0.86
N SER A 139 14.33 12.33 0.90
CA SER A 139 13.76 13.66 1.15
C SER A 139 13.80 14.62 -0.06
N VAL A 140 13.10 14.26 -1.13
CA VAL A 140 12.86 15.14 -2.29
C VAL A 140 11.39 15.13 -2.66
N ALA A 141 10.86 16.26 -3.14
CA ALA A 141 9.53 16.32 -3.74
C ALA A 141 9.67 16.33 -5.26
N LEU A 142 8.99 15.43 -5.97
CA LEU A 142 9.12 15.26 -7.42
C LEU A 142 7.76 15.33 -8.12
N PRO A 143 7.72 15.75 -9.40
CA PRO A 143 6.58 15.46 -10.26
C PRO A 143 6.63 13.99 -10.68
N LEU A 144 5.66 13.50 -11.44
CA LEU A 144 5.62 12.16 -12.02
C LEU A 144 5.77 12.27 -13.53
N THR A 145 6.75 11.56 -14.09
CA THR A 145 6.83 11.39 -15.54
C THR A 145 5.94 10.23 -15.93
N PHE A 146 4.72 10.53 -16.40
CA PHE A 146 3.78 9.50 -16.83
C PHE A 146 4.25 8.79 -18.10
N THR A 147 4.06 7.47 -18.13
CA THR A 147 4.22 6.66 -19.33
C THR A 147 3.00 6.76 -20.23
N THR A 148 3.14 6.45 -21.52
CA THR A 148 2.03 6.50 -22.47
C THR A 148 1.02 5.37 -22.22
N GLY A 149 -0.25 5.73 -22.05
CA GLY A 149 -1.37 4.78 -22.00
C GLY A 149 -2.45 5.21 -21.01
N ASN A 150 -3.68 4.73 -21.23
CA ASN A 150 -4.74 4.87 -20.24
C ASN A 150 -4.33 4.09 -18.98
N THR A 151 -4.41 4.73 -17.82
CA THR A 151 -4.16 4.07 -16.53
C THR A 151 -5.38 4.28 -15.65
N HIS A 152 -5.69 3.30 -14.79
CA HIS A 152 -6.82 3.42 -13.88
C HIS A 152 -6.57 4.47 -12.79
N LEU A 153 -5.29 4.79 -12.54
CA LEU A 153 -4.83 5.79 -11.58
C LEU A 153 -4.69 7.21 -12.16
N ALA A 154 -4.49 7.39 -13.46
CA ALA A 154 -4.33 8.72 -14.08
C ALA A 154 -5.68 9.31 -14.50
N SER A 155 -6.34 9.97 -13.56
CA SER A 155 -7.46 10.86 -13.86
C SER A 155 -6.97 12.22 -14.37
N PRO A 156 -7.68 12.89 -15.30
CA PRO A 156 -7.41 14.29 -15.68
C PRO A 156 -7.33 15.26 -14.49
N SER A 157 -8.00 14.94 -13.37
CA SER A 157 -7.92 15.70 -12.12
C SER A 157 -6.53 15.67 -11.44
N LEU A 158 -5.59 14.89 -11.96
CA LEU A 158 -4.24 14.72 -11.43
C LEU A 158 -3.14 15.33 -12.33
N GLN A 159 -3.47 16.27 -13.21
CA GLN A 159 -2.47 16.96 -14.06
C GLN A 159 -1.32 17.59 -13.25
N SER A 160 -1.60 18.12 -12.06
CA SER A 160 -0.56 18.62 -11.14
C SER A 160 0.50 17.58 -10.79
N LEU A 161 0.20 16.27 -10.84
CA LEU A 161 1.22 15.23 -10.59
C LEU A 161 2.33 15.28 -11.64
N SER A 162 2.07 15.66 -12.89
CA SER A 162 3.11 15.78 -13.93
C SER A 162 3.83 17.11 -13.97
N GLU A 163 3.28 18.16 -13.34
CA GLU A 163 3.74 19.54 -13.51
C GLU A 163 4.37 20.10 -12.23
N GLU A 164 3.94 19.63 -11.06
CA GLU A 164 4.36 20.16 -9.77
C GLU A 164 5.15 19.12 -8.97
N ASN A 165 6.10 19.60 -8.16
CA ASN A 165 6.86 18.78 -7.23
C ASN A 165 6.00 18.41 -6.01
N ILE A 166 5.03 17.51 -6.20
CA ILE A 166 4.01 17.18 -5.19
C ILE A 166 4.07 15.75 -4.66
N THR A 167 4.97 14.91 -5.17
CA THR A 167 5.15 13.54 -4.66
C THR A 167 6.33 13.45 -3.70
N SER A 168 6.02 13.14 -2.44
CA SER A 168 7.00 13.05 -1.35
C SER A 168 7.84 11.77 -1.47
N ASN A 169 9.14 11.89 -1.74
CA ASN A 169 10.07 10.77 -1.84
C ASN A 169 11.01 10.72 -0.61
N PHE A 170 10.97 9.60 0.12
CA PHE A 170 11.74 9.37 1.34
C PHE A 170 12.36 7.96 1.35
N HIS A 171 12.99 7.57 0.24
CA HIS A 171 13.54 6.23 0.05
C HIS A 171 15.00 6.27 -0.43
N SER A 172 15.76 5.25 -0.06
CA SER A 172 17.17 5.09 -0.44
C SER A 172 17.37 4.12 -1.60
N TRP A 173 16.32 3.39 -1.95
CA TRP A 173 16.35 2.24 -2.84
C TRP A 173 15.15 2.31 -3.77
N SER A 174 15.37 2.12 -5.06
CA SER A 174 14.33 2.14 -6.07
C SER A 174 14.44 0.96 -7.03
N LEU A 175 13.34 0.58 -7.67
CA LEU A 175 13.37 -0.35 -8.80
C LEU A 175 13.73 0.41 -10.08
N SER A 176 14.98 0.25 -10.54
CA SER A 176 15.43 0.91 -11.77
C SER A 176 14.71 0.35 -13.01
N LEU A 177 14.52 1.19 -14.03
CA LEU A 177 13.96 0.76 -15.31
C LEU A 177 14.79 -0.36 -15.96
N GLN A 178 16.11 -0.33 -15.77
CA GLN A 178 17.02 -1.35 -16.27
C GLN A 178 16.76 -2.70 -15.61
N ASN A 179 16.66 -2.76 -14.28
CA ASN A 179 16.45 -4.01 -13.55
C ASN A 179 15.06 -4.58 -13.81
N TYR A 180 14.04 -3.73 -13.86
CA TYR A 180 12.71 -4.11 -14.31
C TYR A 180 12.75 -4.71 -15.72
N SER A 181 13.37 -4.02 -16.67
CA SER A 181 13.39 -4.43 -18.08
C SER A 181 14.14 -5.74 -18.33
N ARG A 182 15.09 -6.09 -17.45
CA ARG A 182 15.84 -7.35 -17.50
C ARG A 182 15.16 -8.51 -16.78
N ASN A 183 14.08 -8.26 -16.03
CA ASN A 183 13.36 -9.29 -15.31
C ASN A 183 12.00 -9.60 -15.96
N ALA A 184 11.90 -10.78 -16.57
CA ALA A 184 10.69 -11.19 -17.29
C ALA A 184 9.44 -11.28 -16.38
N LYS A 185 9.60 -11.67 -15.10
CA LYS A 185 8.48 -11.78 -14.15
C LYS A 185 7.87 -10.41 -13.87
N LEU A 186 8.70 -9.41 -13.54
CA LEU A 186 8.25 -8.05 -13.30
C LEU A 186 7.58 -7.44 -14.53
N LYS A 187 8.19 -7.59 -15.72
CA LYS A 187 7.61 -7.07 -16.97
C LYS A 187 6.26 -7.67 -17.32
N MET A 188 6.09 -8.96 -17.07
CA MET A 188 4.84 -9.65 -17.37
C MET A 188 3.76 -9.30 -16.34
N PHE A 189 4.16 -9.11 -15.08
CA PHE A 189 3.23 -8.90 -13.99
C PHE A 189 2.76 -7.44 -13.87
N TYR A 190 3.67 -6.48 -13.99
CA TYR A 190 3.40 -5.06 -13.78
C TYR A 190 3.44 -4.27 -15.08
N LYS A 191 2.61 -3.24 -15.14
CA LYS A 191 2.67 -2.13 -16.07
C LYS A 191 3.16 -0.90 -15.31
N ILE A 192 4.17 -0.24 -15.86
CA ILE A 192 4.66 1.03 -15.32
C ILE A 192 3.66 2.12 -15.68
N LEU A 193 3.34 3.00 -14.72
CA LEU A 193 2.46 4.14 -14.94
C LEU A 193 3.24 5.45 -14.90
N SER A 194 4.22 5.55 -14.00
CA SER A 194 5.12 6.70 -13.94
C SER A 194 6.53 6.31 -13.56
N THR A 195 7.46 7.18 -13.95
CA THR A 195 8.88 7.08 -13.62
C THR A 195 9.37 8.39 -13.02
N ASN A 196 10.55 8.32 -12.41
CA ASN A 196 11.32 9.45 -11.93
C ASN A 196 12.81 9.19 -12.13
N THR A 197 13.62 10.24 -11.95
CA THR A 197 15.08 10.17 -12.04
C THR A 197 15.69 10.83 -10.81
N ASP A 198 16.77 10.27 -10.28
CA ASP A 198 17.61 10.93 -9.25
C ASP A 198 18.74 11.77 -9.87
N GLY A 199 18.68 11.99 -11.19
CA GLY A 199 19.71 12.63 -12.00
C GLY A 199 20.75 11.66 -12.58
N LYS A 200 20.71 10.38 -12.18
CA LYS A 200 21.61 9.32 -12.70
C LYS A 200 20.86 8.06 -13.09
N ILE A 201 19.86 7.66 -12.30
CA ILE A 201 19.13 6.41 -12.44
C ILE A 201 17.66 6.73 -12.60
N ASP A 202 17.10 6.28 -13.72
CA ASP A 202 15.65 6.28 -13.92
C ASP A 202 15.03 5.08 -13.20
N PHE A 203 14.00 5.36 -12.41
CA PHE A 203 13.30 4.39 -11.58
C PHE A 203 11.79 4.49 -11.72
N ILE A 204 11.12 3.38 -11.42
CA ILE A 204 9.67 3.27 -11.44
C ILE A 204 9.13 3.95 -10.19
N SER A 205 8.23 4.93 -10.37
CA SER A 205 7.59 5.63 -9.26
C SER A 205 6.15 5.21 -9.02
N THR A 206 5.46 4.69 -10.04
CA THR A 206 4.12 4.10 -9.91
C THR A 206 3.96 2.92 -10.87
N MET A 207 3.37 1.82 -10.41
CA MET A 207 3.03 0.66 -11.23
C MET A 207 1.73 -0.01 -10.79
N GLU A 208 1.06 -0.68 -11.71
CA GLU A 208 -0.13 -1.51 -11.46
C GLU A 208 0.06 -2.90 -12.08
N ALA A 209 -0.50 -3.94 -11.49
CA ALA A 209 -0.43 -5.28 -12.06
C ALA A 209 -1.40 -5.43 -13.24
N ASN A 210 -0.99 -6.17 -14.27
CA ASN A 210 -1.77 -6.35 -15.50
C ASN A 210 -3.06 -7.16 -15.28
N ARG A 211 -3.04 -8.11 -14.34
CA ARG A 211 -4.12 -9.09 -14.12
C ARG A 211 -4.72 -9.07 -12.71
N TYR A 212 -4.05 -8.43 -11.78
CA TYR A 212 -4.41 -8.41 -10.36
C TYR A 212 -4.65 -6.96 -9.94
N PRO A 213 -5.55 -6.68 -8.99
CA PRO A 213 -5.76 -5.34 -8.46
C PRO A 213 -4.64 -4.92 -7.48
N PHE A 214 -3.39 -5.05 -7.93
CA PHE A 214 -2.20 -4.71 -7.14
C PHE A 214 -1.61 -3.42 -7.66
N TYR A 215 -1.46 -2.44 -6.78
CA TYR A 215 -1.00 -1.10 -7.07
C TYR A 215 0.18 -0.77 -6.19
N ALA A 216 1.13 -0.02 -6.72
CA ALA A 216 2.31 0.36 -5.96
C ALA A 216 2.80 1.75 -6.33
N VAL A 217 3.07 2.56 -5.31
CA VAL A 217 3.69 3.88 -5.41
C VAL A 217 4.98 3.91 -4.61
N GLN A 218 6.08 4.35 -5.23
CA GLN A 218 7.38 4.49 -4.56
C GLN A 218 7.42 5.73 -3.64
N TRP A 219 6.58 6.72 -3.94
CA TRP A 219 6.37 7.96 -3.19
C TRP A 219 5.27 7.80 -2.13
N HIS A 220 5.14 8.79 -1.26
CA HIS A 220 4.27 8.77 -0.09
C HIS A 220 3.05 9.70 -0.24
N PRO A 221 1.91 9.21 -0.78
CA PRO A 221 0.70 10.02 -0.86
C PRO A 221 0.16 10.40 0.52
N GLU A 222 0.37 9.58 1.56
CA GLU A 222 -0.21 9.77 2.88
C GLU A 222 0.38 10.95 3.66
N LYS A 223 1.57 11.44 3.27
CA LYS A 223 2.32 12.41 4.08
C LYS A 223 1.77 13.82 3.98
N SER A 224 1.42 14.26 2.77
CA SER A 224 1.04 15.65 2.50
C SER A 224 -0.09 16.20 3.40
N PRO A 225 -1.15 15.45 3.72
CA PRO A 225 -2.17 15.94 4.65
C PRO A 225 -1.89 15.63 6.14
N PHE A 226 -0.98 14.72 6.49
CA PHE A 226 -0.94 14.13 7.84
C PHE A 226 0.41 14.16 8.56
N GLU A 227 1.52 14.47 7.89
CA GLU A 227 2.87 14.44 8.47
C GLU A 227 3.58 15.80 8.36
N TRP A 228 4.07 16.33 9.49
CA TRP A 228 4.72 17.66 9.55
C TRP A 228 6.19 17.52 9.90
N VAL A 229 6.99 17.01 8.95
CA VAL A 229 8.43 16.81 9.12
C VAL A 229 9.18 17.95 8.43
N ASP A 230 10.08 18.61 9.14
CA ASP A 230 10.93 19.68 8.59
C ASP A 230 12.04 19.11 7.70
N LYS A 231 11.67 18.76 6.48
CA LYS A 231 12.53 18.11 5.47
C LYS A 231 12.15 18.59 4.06
N PRO A 232 13.11 18.85 3.15
CA PRO A 232 12.84 19.40 1.81
C PRO A 232 11.89 18.59 0.93
N GLY A 233 11.70 17.30 1.20
CA GLY A 233 10.78 16.43 0.45
C GLY A 233 9.34 16.47 0.93
N MET A 234 9.05 17.19 2.02
CA MET A 234 7.70 17.33 2.55
C MET A 234 6.96 18.46 1.84
N THR A 235 5.78 18.17 1.31
CA THR A 235 4.96 19.13 0.57
C THR A 235 3.52 19.11 1.05
N HIS A 236 2.97 20.30 1.26
CA HIS A 236 1.61 20.53 1.76
C HIS A 236 0.75 21.33 0.78
N LEU A 237 1.15 21.38 -0.50
CA LEU A 237 0.39 22.06 -1.54
C LEU A 237 -1.02 21.44 -1.65
N GLY A 238 -2.02 22.27 -1.97
CA GLY A 238 -3.40 21.79 -2.12
C GLY A 238 -3.54 20.73 -3.22
N SER A 239 -2.70 20.79 -4.26
CA SER A 239 -2.58 19.76 -5.29
C SER A 239 -2.06 18.42 -4.74
N ALA A 240 -1.05 18.45 -3.86
CA ALA A 240 -0.53 17.26 -3.16
C ALA A 240 -1.59 16.63 -2.24
N VAL A 241 -2.32 17.44 -1.49
CA VAL A 241 -3.43 16.98 -0.64
C VAL A 241 -4.56 16.35 -1.46
N ARG A 242 -4.93 16.96 -2.61
CA ARG A 242 -5.90 16.35 -3.52
C ARG A 242 -5.39 15.02 -4.08
N ALA A 243 -4.12 14.94 -4.50
CA ALA A 243 -3.53 13.70 -5.00
C ALA A 243 -3.55 12.59 -3.94
N SER A 244 -3.28 12.92 -2.67
CA SER A 244 -3.45 12.00 -1.54
C SER A 244 -4.89 11.48 -1.45
N PHE A 245 -5.88 12.36 -1.45
CA PHE A 245 -7.27 11.92 -1.36
C PHE A 245 -7.70 11.06 -2.56
N TYR A 246 -7.33 11.45 -3.78
CA TYR A 246 -7.65 10.70 -4.99
C TYR A 246 -7.07 9.28 -4.97
N THR A 247 -5.80 9.13 -4.56
CA THR A 247 -5.16 7.81 -4.51
C THR A 247 -5.75 6.92 -3.42
N ALA A 248 -6.13 7.49 -2.26
CA ALA A 248 -6.86 6.75 -1.23
C ALA A 248 -8.26 6.33 -1.72
N SER A 249 -9.01 7.27 -2.31
CA SER A 249 -10.36 7.04 -2.82
C SER A 249 -10.37 5.99 -3.93
N PHE A 250 -9.38 6.01 -4.83
CA PHE A 250 -9.19 4.96 -5.83
C PHE A 250 -9.03 3.58 -5.16
N PHE A 251 -8.12 3.45 -4.21
CA PHE A 251 -7.87 2.17 -3.54
C PHE A 251 -9.12 1.66 -2.80
N ILE A 252 -9.82 2.51 -2.06
CA ILE A 252 -11.06 2.13 -1.37
C ILE A 252 -12.17 1.75 -2.38
N SER A 253 -12.19 2.33 -3.58
CA SER A 253 -13.13 1.90 -4.62
C SER A 253 -12.85 0.49 -5.15
N GLU A 254 -11.59 0.03 -5.15
CA GLU A 254 -11.25 -1.37 -5.44
C GLU A 254 -11.67 -2.28 -4.28
N ASP A 255 -11.49 -1.86 -3.02
CA ASP A 255 -11.98 -2.60 -1.85
C ASP A 255 -13.51 -2.79 -1.88
N GLN A 256 -14.25 -1.81 -2.40
CA GLN A 256 -15.70 -1.92 -2.57
C GLN A 256 -16.11 -3.00 -3.57
N ARG A 257 -15.29 -3.26 -4.60
CA ARG A 257 -15.53 -4.37 -5.53
C ARG A 257 -15.33 -5.72 -4.87
N ALA A 258 -14.40 -5.83 -3.92
CA ALA A 258 -14.21 -7.03 -3.09
C ALA A 258 -15.45 -7.35 -2.23
N SER A 259 -16.15 -6.31 -1.76
CA SER A 259 -17.29 -6.40 -0.86
C SER A 259 -18.51 -7.16 -1.44
N CYS A 260 -18.66 -7.21 -2.77
CA CYS A 260 -19.73 -7.99 -3.42
C CYS A 260 -19.63 -9.51 -3.16
N LEU A 261 -18.51 -10.01 -2.60
CA LEU A 261 -18.27 -11.43 -2.31
C LEU A 261 -18.10 -11.68 -0.80
N ALA A 262 -19.18 -11.60 -0.04
CA ALA A 262 -19.35 -12.28 1.27
C ALA A 262 -18.25 -12.05 2.35
N ARG A 263 -17.49 -10.94 2.31
CA ARG A 263 -16.56 -10.58 3.40
C ARG A 263 -17.32 -9.79 4.46
N GLY A 264 -17.66 -10.45 5.56
CA GLY A 264 -18.64 -9.98 6.54
C GLY A 264 -18.18 -8.77 7.36
N SER A 265 -18.94 -7.67 7.28
CA SER A 265 -18.72 -6.44 8.06
C SER A 265 -18.70 -6.62 9.58
N ALA A 266 -19.28 -7.71 10.09
CA ALA A 266 -19.40 -8.03 11.51
C ALA A 266 -18.09 -8.54 12.16
N GLU A 267 -17.16 -9.13 11.41
CA GLU A 267 -15.87 -9.58 11.96
C GLU A 267 -14.85 -8.45 12.07
N CYS A 268 -14.97 -7.42 11.23
CA CYS A 268 -14.02 -6.31 11.20
C CYS A 268 -13.93 -5.56 12.55
N SER A 269 -15.07 -5.32 13.20
CA SER A 269 -15.13 -4.65 14.51
C SER A 269 -14.37 -5.41 15.61
N ARG A 270 -14.15 -6.72 15.42
CA ARG A 270 -13.41 -7.57 16.37
C ARG A 270 -11.90 -7.43 16.25
N PHE A 271 -11.41 -6.88 15.14
CA PHE A 271 -9.99 -6.66 14.88
C PHE A 271 -9.60 -5.17 14.91
N GLU A 272 -10.56 -4.25 14.99
CA GLU A 272 -10.38 -2.79 15.14
C GLU A 272 -9.84 -2.36 16.54
N HIS A 273 -9.04 -3.20 17.20
CA HIS A 273 -8.38 -2.84 18.46
C HIS A 273 -7.19 -1.92 18.18
N LEU A 274 -7.49 -0.67 17.83
CA LEU A 274 -6.53 0.41 17.69
C LEU A 274 -6.43 1.18 19.02
N ASP A 275 -5.47 0.83 19.87
CA ASP A 275 -5.03 1.76 20.92
C ASP A 275 -4.18 2.85 20.27
N VAL A 276 -4.86 3.89 19.76
CA VAL A 276 -4.19 5.08 19.20
C VAL A 276 -3.66 5.94 20.35
N HIS A 277 -2.55 5.51 20.95
CA HIS A 277 -1.99 6.23 22.10
C HIS A 277 -1.24 7.52 21.74
N ARG A 278 -0.89 7.79 20.47
CA ARG A 278 -0.24 9.06 20.09
C ARG A 278 -0.57 9.52 18.68
N LYS A 279 -0.52 10.85 18.47
CA LYS A 279 -0.75 11.56 17.20
C LYS A 279 0.10 11.08 15.99
N ALA A 280 1.13 10.25 16.22
CA ALA A 280 2.13 9.84 15.22
C ALA A 280 2.15 8.32 14.90
N LYS A 281 1.79 7.43 15.83
CA LYS A 281 1.86 5.98 15.64
C LYS A 281 0.68 5.27 16.31
N VAL A 282 0.18 4.24 15.63
CA VAL A 282 -0.65 3.19 16.23
C VAL A 282 0.30 2.11 16.73
N ILE A 283 0.20 1.82 18.02
CA ILE A 283 1.02 0.84 18.71
C ILE A 283 0.20 -0.43 18.88
N LEU A 284 0.78 -1.58 18.52
CA LEU A 284 0.12 -2.87 18.70
C LEU A 284 0.77 -3.59 19.88
N ALA A 285 0.03 -3.67 20.99
CA ALA A 285 0.41 -4.49 22.13
C ALA A 285 0.32 -5.99 21.77
N GLU A 286 1.18 -6.80 22.38
CA GLU A 286 1.05 -8.25 22.33
C GLU A 286 -0.14 -8.66 23.19
N THR A 287 -0.99 -9.55 22.67
CA THR A 287 -1.98 -10.23 23.51
C THR A 287 -1.25 -11.31 24.28
N GLU A 288 -1.30 -11.25 25.62
CA GLU A 288 -0.99 -12.42 26.45
C GLU A 288 -1.90 -13.58 26.00
N GLY A 289 -1.30 -14.76 25.85
CA GLY A 289 -1.86 -15.91 25.11
C GLY A 289 -3.12 -16.55 25.67
#